data_AF-K7GH62-F1
#
_entry.id   AF-K7GH62-F1
#
_cell.length_a   1.000
_cell.length_b   1.000
_cell.length_c   1.000
_cell.angle_alpha   90.00
_cell.angle_beta   90.00
_cell.angle_gamma   90.00
#
_symmetry.space_group_name_H-M   'P 1'
#
loop_
_entity.id
_entity.type
_entity.pdbx_description
1 polymer ?
#
loop_
_entity_poly.entity_id
_entity_poly.type
_entity_poly.pdbx_seq_one_letter_code
_entity_poly.pdbx_strand_id
1 'polypeptide(L)' 'MKAAGLGLLLGLAFCCCAGECRGPPQPDCSSLSPPGCPRIFDPVCGTDNVTYPNECELCAA' A
#
# COMPACT_ATOMS: atom_id res chain seq x y z
N MET A 1 -43.32 2.77 -7.94
CA MET A 1 -42.50 4.01 -7.99
C MET A 1 -41.30 3.83 -7.08
N LYS A 2 -40.12 4.18 -7.61
CA LYS A 2 -38.79 3.56 -7.38
C LYS A 2 -38.42 3.29 -5.92
N ALA A 3 -38.00 2.06 -5.66
CA ALA A 3 -37.17 1.72 -4.51
C ALA A 3 -35.80 2.41 -4.67
N ALA A 4 -35.41 3.22 -3.68
CA ALA A 4 -34.02 3.62 -3.44
C ALA A 4 -33.86 4.11 -2.00
N GLY A 5 -34.42 3.36 -1.04
CA GLY A 5 -33.74 3.22 0.25
C GLY A 5 -32.45 2.43 0.01
N LEU A 6 -31.39 2.72 0.77
CA LEU A 6 -30.07 2.04 0.75
C LEU A 6 -28.95 2.71 -0.07
N GLY A 7 -29.03 4.02 -0.36
CA GLY A 7 -27.94 4.75 -1.04
C GLY A 7 -26.94 5.49 -0.14
N LEU A 8 -27.21 5.64 1.18
CA LEU A 8 -26.43 6.53 2.06
C LEU A 8 -25.58 5.81 3.12
N LEU A 9 -25.54 4.47 3.10
CA LEU A 9 -24.69 3.68 4.02
C LEU A 9 -23.42 3.13 3.36
N LEU A 10 -23.27 3.24 2.02
CA LEU A 10 -22.04 2.82 1.33
C LEU A 10 -20.92 3.88 1.36
N GLY A 11 -21.18 5.10 1.84
CA GLY A 11 -20.19 6.18 1.86
C GLY A 11 -19.17 6.14 3.01
N LEU A 12 -19.49 5.46 4.12
CA LEU A 12 -18.64 5.40 5.32
C LEU A 12 -17.91 4.06 5.47
N ALA A 13 -18.16 3.10 4.58
CA ALA A 13 -17.44 1.81 4.53
C ALA A 13 -16.50 1.69 3.32
N PHE A 14 -16.44 2.69 2.43
CA PHE A 14 -15.56 2.64 1.25
C PHE A 14 -14.14 3.17 1.51
N CYS A 15 -13.85 3.72 2.69
CA CYS A 15 -12.51 4.22 3.00
C CYS A 15 -11.59 3.18 3.68
N CYS A 16 -12.07 1.96 3.96
CA CYS A 16 -11.29 0.96 4.73
C CYS A 16 -11.27 -0.47 4.15
N CYS A 17 -11.87 -0.74 2.99
CA CYS A 17 -12.00 -2.12 2.48
C CYS A 17 -11.26 -2.43 1.19
N ALA A 18 -10.56 -1.46 0.60
CA ALA A 18 -9.61 -1.77 -0.46
C ALA A 18 -8.22 -1.63 0.16
N GLY A 19 -7.42 -2.71 0.14
CA GLY A 19 -5.99 -2.70 0.45
C GLY A 19 -5.20 -1.88 -0.57
N GLU A 20 -5.67 -0.67 -0.84
CA GLU A 20 -5.01 0.32 -1.68
C GLU A 20 -3.94 0.92 -0.80
N CYS A 21 -2.72 0.40 -0.91
CA CYS A 21 -1.54 1.09 -0.44
C CYS A 21 -1.52 2.47 -1.09
N ARG A 22 -2.05 3.48 -0.40
CA ARG A 22 -1.82 4.89 -0.71
C ARG A 22 -0.39 5.24 -0.28
N GLY A 23 0.58 4.57 -0.90
CA GLY A 23 1.99 4.89 -0.79
C GLY A 23 2.40 5.88 -1.88
N PRO A 24 3.62 6.44 -1.79
CA PRO A 24 4.25 7.12 -2.92
C PRO A 24 4.27 6.21 -4.18
N PRO A 25 4.46 6.78 -5.38
CA PRO A 25 4.66 5.99 -6.60
C PRO A 25 5.68 4.87 -6.36
N GLN A 26 5.46 3.71 -7.00
CA GLN A 26 6.28 2.51 -6.82
C GLN A 26 7.78 2.86 -6.87
N PRO A 27 8.60 2.36 -5.92
CA PRO A 27 10.02 2.65 -5.93
C PRO A 27 10.69 2.03 -7.16
N ASP A 28 11.67 2.74 -7.74
CA ASP A 28 12.50 2.19 -8.80
C ASP A 28 13.57 1.27 -8.18
N CYS A 29 13.31 -0.03 -8.24
CA CYS A 29 14.20 -1.06 -7.71
C CYS A 29 15.48 -1.26 -8.56
N SER A 30 15.62 -0.61 -9.72
CA SER A 30 16.78 -0.79 -10.62
C SER A 30 18.10 -0.34 -9.99
N SER A 31 18.04 0.63 -9.08
CA SER A 31 19.21 1.21 -8.39
C SER A 31 19.49 0.63 -7.01
N LEU A 32 18.58 -0.17 -6.45
CA LEU A 32 18.67 -0.73 -5.09
C LEU A 32 19.46 -2.06 -5.04
N SER A 33 20.48 -2.20 -5.90
CA SER A 33 21.39 -3.36 -5.94
C SER A 33 22.77 -3.13 -5.28
N PRO A 34 22.88 -2.73 -3.99
CA PRO A 34 24.09 -2.93 -3.19
C PRO A 34 24.09 -4.32 -2.53
N PRO A 35 25.17 -4.76 -1.85
CA PRO A 35 25.26 -6.10 -1.23
C PRO A 35 24.28 -6.37 -0.06
N GLY A 36 23.29 -5.51 0.17
CA GLY A 36 22.26 -5.66 1.20
C GLY A 36 21.53 -4.35 1.51
N CYS A 37 20.39 -4.46 2.18
CA CYS A 37 19.57 -3.30 2.57
C CYS A 37 20.04 -2.67 3.89
N PRO A 38 20.00 -1.32 4.01
CA PRO A 38 20.25 -0.64 5.26
C PRO A 38 19.20 -1.05 6.31
N ARG A 39 19.60 -1.11 7.58
CA ARG A 39 18.68 -1.38 8.70
C ARG A 39 18.01 -0.10 9.21
N ILE A 40 17.48 0.69 8.27
CA ILE A 40 16.69 1.89 8.55
C ILE A 40 15.23 1.46 8.59
N PHE A 41 14.50 1.92 9.60
CA PHE A 41 13.06 1.68 9.70
C PHE A 41 12.31 2.89 9.14
N ASP A 42 11.84 2.75 7.90
CA ASP A 42 11.03 3.72 7.16
C ASP A 42 9.91 2.96 6.42
N PRO A 43 8.82 2.59 7.13
CA PRO A 43 7.91 1.54 6.68
C PRO A 43 7.14 1.92 5.41
N VAL A 44 7.05 0.99 4.47
CA VAL A 44 6.32 1.13 3.20
C VAL A 44 5.27 0.03 3.04
N CYS A 45 4.13 0.36 2.44
CA CYS A 45 3.04 -0.58 2.14
C CYS A 45 3.24 -1.16 0.73
N GLY A 46 3.43 -2.47 0.63
CA GLY A 46 3.54 -3.19 -0.63
C GLY A 46 2.18 -3.57 -1.23
N THR A 47 2.11 -3.72 -2.55
CA THR A 47 0.86 -4.07 -3.26
C THR A 47 0.30 -5.45 -2.89
N ASP A 48 1.10 -6.28 -2.23
CA ASP A 48 0.74 -7.55 -1.62
C ASP A 48 0.12 -7.40 -0.21
N ASN A 49 -0.14 -6.15 0.21
CA ASN A 49 -0.68 -5.78 1.51
C ASN A 49 0.25 -6.15 2.69
N VAL A 50 1.55 -6.27 2.42
CA VAL A 50 2.60 -6.45 3.42
C VAL A 50 3.29 -5.11 3.70
N THR A 51 3.56 -4.84 4.97
CA THR A 51 4.38 -3.69 5.36
C THR A 51 5.84 -4.10 5.41
N TYR A 52 6.68 -3.45 4.61
CA TYR A 52 8.12 -3.68 4.58
C TYR A 52 8.84 -2.66 5.46
N PRO A 53 9.95 -3.03 6.13
CA PRO A 53 10.70 -2.12 7.00
C PRO A 53 11.27 -0.88 6.30
N ASN A 54 11.55 -0.98 5.00
CA ASN A 54 11.98 0.13 4.14
C ASN A 54 11.80 -0.22 2.66
N GLU A 55 11.99 0.77 1.78
CA GLU A 55 11.89 0.62 0.31
C GLU A 55 12.84 -0.44 -0.25
N CYS A 56 14.03 -0.60 0.33
CA CYS A 56 15.00 -1.59 -0.12
C CYS A 56 14.52 -3.00 0.20
N GLU A 57 13.99 -3.23 1.40
CA GLU A 57 13.41 -4.53 1.79
C GLU A 57 12.16 -4.87 0.98
N LEU A 58 11.39 -3.87 0.53
CA LEU A 58 10.30 -4.06 -0.43
C LEU A 58 10.83 -4.49 -1.82
N CYS A 59 11.91 -3.87 -2.31
CA CYS A 59 12.53 -4.22 -3.60
C CYS A 59 13.29 -5.56 -3.59
N ALA A 60 13.66 -6.06 -2.41
CA ALA A 60 14.38 -7.32 -2.24
C ALA A 60 13.47 -8.54 -2.06
N ALA A 61 12.15 -8.33 -1.92
CA ALA A 61 11.13 -9.36 -1.74
C ALA A 61 10.64 -9.91 -3.08
#